data_AF-A0A3D3Q5Z0-F1
#
_entry.id   AF-A0A3D3Q5Z0-F1
#
_cell.length_a   1.000
_cell.length_b   1.000
_cell.length_c   1.000
_cell.angle_alpha   90.00
_cell.angle_beta   90.00
_cell.angle_gamma   90.00
#
_symmetry.space_group_name_H-M   'P 1'
#
loop_
_entity.id
_entity.type
_entity.pdbx_description
1 polymer ?
#
loop_
_entity_poly.entity_id
_entity_poly.type
_entity_poly.pdbx_seq_one_letter_code
_entity_poly.pdbx_strand_id
1 'polypeptide(L)'
;MTDVEALRQQVADLMPKVRQDLERLVRIPSISAAGYDAEPVRTSAEATAEILNDAGLAARVIDGEGGHPAVIGSISAPDGAPMVLLYAHHDVQP
;
A
#
# COMPACT_ATOMS: atom_id res chain seq x y z
N MET A 1 10.10 11.62 23.95
CA MET A 1 11.20 11.10 23.11
C MET A 1 10.77 9.73 22.64
N THR A 2 10.74 9.49 21.33
CA THR A 2 10.32 8.19 20.79
C THR A 2 11.35 7.13 21.17
N ASP A 3 10.90 6.05 21.80
CA ASP A 3 11.77 4.92 22.14
C ASP A 3 12.01 4.08 20.88
N VAL A 4 13.22 4.19 20.34
CA VAL A 4 13.62 3.49 19.11
C VAL A 4 13.63 1.98 19.31
N GLU A 5 13.93 1.49 20.51
CA GLU A 5 13.97 0.05 20.78
C GLU A 5 12.54 -0.53 20.83
N ALA A 6 11.62 0.19 21.47
CA ALA A 6 10.21 -0.17 21.46
C ALA A 6 9.65 -0.20 20.02
N LEU A 7 10.01 0.77 19.17
CA LEU A 7 9.60 0.77 17.76
C LEU A 7 10.17 -0.42 16.98
N ARG A 8 11.45 -0.78 17.20
CA ARG A 8 12.07 -1.95 16.55
C ARG A 8 11.33 -3.24 16.92
N GLN A 9 10.98 -3.40 18.19
CA GLN A 9 10.22 -4.55 18.65
C GLN A 9 8.83 -4.60 18.00
N GLN A 10 8.12 -3.48 17.96
CA GLN A 10 6.81 -3.40 17.29
C GLN A 10 6.89 -3.78 15.80
N VAL A 11 7.92 -3.29 15.09
CA VAL A 11 8.13 -3.66 13.69
C VAL A 11 8.37 -5.17 13.56
N ALA A 12 9.22 -5.75 14.42
CA ALA A 12 9.50 -7.18 14.41
C ALA A 12 8.23 -8.03 14.67
N ASP A 13 7.38 -7.60 15.60
CA ASP A 13 6.14 -8.28 15.94
C ASP A 13 5.10 -8.22 14.79
N LEU A 14 5.14 -7.16 13.98
CA LEU A 14 4.26 -7.00 12.80
C LEU A 14 4.72 -7.78 11.57
N MET A 15 5.99 -8.18 11.48
CA MET A 15 6.57 -8.82 10.30
C MET A 15 5.82 -10.07 9.81
N PRO A 16 5.27 -10.96 10.67
CA PRO A 16 4.48 -12.09 10.21
C PRO A 16 3.24 -11.68 9.39
N LYS A 17 2.51 -10.64 9.82
CA LYS A 17 1.36 -10.10 9.07
C LYS A 17 1.82 -9.40 7.79
N VAL A 18 2.86 -8.56 7.87
CA VAL A 18 3.43 -7.87 6.70
C VAL A 18 3.82 -8.87 5.61
N ARG A 19 4.41 -10.01 6.00
CA ARG A 19 4.73 -11.09 5.07
C ARG A 19 3.49 -11.70 4.44
N GLN A 20 2.44 -11.98 5.21
CA GLN A 20 1.18 -12.53 4.66
C GLN A 20 0.52 -11.57 3.68
N ASP A 21 0.52 -10.27 4.00
CA ASP A 21 -0.01 -9.22 3.12
C ASP A 21 0.81 -9.14 1.82
N LEU A 22 2.14 -9.22 1.90
CA LEU A 22 3.03 -9.26 0.73
C LEU A 22 2.80 -10.53 -0.11
N GLU A 23 2.69 -11.70 0.52
CA GLU A 23 2.39 -12.95 -0.18
C GLU A 23 1.04 -12.90 -0.90
N ARG A 24 0.06 -12.16 -0.35
CA ARG A 24 -1.23 -11.89 -1.02
C ARG A 24 -1.03 -11.00 -2.25
N LEU A 25 -0.32 -9.89 -2.12
CA LEU A 25 -0.05 -8.96 -3.22
C LEU A 25 0.74 -9.62 -4.36
N VAL A 26 1.78 -10.39 -4.05
CA VAL A 26 2.64 -11.07 -5.04
C VAL A 26 1.89 -12.11 -5.88
N ARG A 27 0.77 -12.66 -5.37
CA ARG A 27 -0.07 -13.60 -6.14
C ARG A 27 -0.93 -12.92 -7.19
N ILE A 28 -1.06 -11.59 -7.14
CA ILE A 28 -1.82 -10.81 -8.10
C ILE A 28 -0.87 -10.46 -9.27
N PRO A 29 -1.11 -10.93 -10.50
CA PRO A 29 -0.26 -10.66 -11.64
C PRO A 29 -0.55 -9.25 -12.22
N SER A 30 -0.32 -8.21 -11.42
CA SER A 30 -0.63 -6.80 -11.72
C SER A 30 0.31 -6.18 -12.75
N ILE A 31 0.42 -6.77 -13.94
CA ILE A 31 1.28 -6.27 -15.01
C ILE A 31 0.62 -5.07 -15.69
N SER A 32 1.24 -3.89 -15.59
CA SER A 32 0.72 -2.64 -16.14
C SER A 32 1.06 -2.40 -17.61
N ALA A 33 1.96 -3.21 -18.18
CA ALA A 33 2.45 -3.07 -19.54
C ALA A 33 1.34 -3.28 -20.59
N ALA A 34 1.43 -2.55 -21.70
CA ALA A 34 0.46 -2.66 -22.79
C ALA A 34 0.38 -4.08 -23.35
N GLY A 35 -0.84 -4.56 -23.60
CA GLY A 35 -1.11 -5.91 -24.12
C GLY A 35 -1.39 -6.98 -23.06
N TYR A 36 -1.26 -6.64 -21.77
CA TYR A 36 -1.68 -7.49 -20.66
C TYR A 36 -3.07 -7.09 -20.14
N ASP A 37 -3.71 -7.99 -19.41
CA ASP A 37 -4.98 -7.71 -18.75
C ASP A 37 -4.79 -6.63 -17.65
N ALA A 38 -5.66 -5.63 -17.65
CA ALA A 38 -5.63 -4.53 -16.68
C ALA A 38 -6.41 -4.87 -15.40
N GLU A 39 -7.27 -5.90 -15.40
CA GLU A 39 -8.05 -6.29 -14.23
C GLU A 39 -7.17 -6.61 -13.01
N PRO A 40 -6.07 -7.39 -13.13
CA PRO A 40 -5.19 -7.65 -12.00
C PRO A 40 -4.56 -6.40 -11.38
N VAL A 41 -4.36 -5.33 -12.16
CA VAL A 41 -3.85 -4.05 -11.64
C VAL A 41 -4.89 -3.40 -10.73
N ARG A 42 -6.18 -3.49 -11.07
CA ARG A 42 -7.28 -3.06 -10.20
C ARG A 42 -7.39 -3.93 -8.95
N THR A 43 -7.33 -5.26 -9.09
CA THR A 43 -7.35 -6.17 -7.92
C THR A 43 -6.21 -5.83 -6.96
N SER A 44 -5.01 -5.52 -7.48
CA SER A 44 -3.86 -5.11 -6.67
C SER A 44 -4.07 -3.76 -5.99
N ALA A 45 -4.71 -2.80 -6.66
CA ALA A 45 -5.05 -1.51 -6.07
C ALA A 45 -6.06 -1.66 -4.91
N GLU A 46 -7.09 -2.49 -5.09
CA GLU A 46 -8.09 -2.78 -4.05
C GLU A 46 -7.46 -3.49 -2.85
N ALA A 47 -6.64 -4.51 -3.09
CA ALA A 47 -5.89 -5.20 -2.04
C ALA A 47 -4.95 -4.25 -1.27
N THR A 48 -4.30 -3.32 -1.97
CA THR A 48 -3.44 -2.30 -1.35
C THR A 48 -4.27 -1.34 -0.49
N ALA A 49 -5.44 -0.90 -0.97
CA ALA A 49 -6.33 -0.03 -0.20
C ALA A 49 -6.83 -0.74 1.08
N GLU A 50 -7.18 -2.01 1.02
CA GLU A 50 -7.54 -2.82 2.18
C GLU A 50 -6.40 -2.85 3.23
N ILE A 51 -5.17 -3.16 2.80
CA ILE A 51 -4.00 -3.22 3.70
C ILE A 51 -3.76 -1.86 4.38
N LEU A 52 -3.90 -0.75 3.65
CA LEU A 52 -3.75 0.59 4.22
C LEU A 52 -4.87 0.94 5.20
N ASN A 53 -6.12 0.54 4.90
CA ASN A 53 -7.25 0.71 5.82
C ASN A 53 -7.06 -0.12 7.10
N ASP A 54 -6.60 -1.37 7.00
CA ASP A 54 -6.26 -2.22 8.14
C ASP A 54 -5.14 -1.61 9.01
N ALA A 55 -4.21 -0.88 8.39
CA ALA A 55 -3.15 -0.13 9.08
C ALA A 55 -3.63 1.20 9.69
N GLY A 56 -4.91 1.56 9.53
CA GLY A 56 -5.53 2.75 10.11
C GLY A 56 -5.47 4.02 9.26
N LEU A 57 -5.08 3.92 7.99
CA LEU A 57 -5.17 5.05 7.05
C LEU A 57 -6.57 5.11 6.42
N ALA A 58 -7.07 6.30 6.12
CA ALA A 58 -8.26 6.45 5.28
C ALA A 58 -7.85 6.27 3.81
N ALA A 59 -7.94 5.03 3.28
CA ALA A 59 -7.45 4.67 1.96
C ALA A 59 -8.56 4.37 0.95
N ARG A 60 -8.38 4.84 -0.29
CA ARG A 60 -9.29 4.61 -1.41
C ARG A 60 -8.54 4.44 -2.73
N VAL A 61 -9.13 3.64 -3.61
CA VAL A 61 -8.73 3.54 -5.01
C VAL A 61 -9.25 4.77 -5.76
N ILE A 62 -8.43 5.32 -6.64
CA ILE A 62 -8.77 6.41 -7.55
C ILE A 62 -8.48 6.00 -8.98
N ASP A 63 -9.38 6.37 -9.89
CA ASP A 63 -9.19 6.16 -11.32
C ASP A 63 -8.46 7.35 -11.93
N GLY A 64 -7.44 7.08 -12.75
CA GLY A 64 -6.75 8.10 -13.54
C GLY A 64 -7.47 8.40 -14.85
N GLU A 65 -7.26 9.59 -15.41
CA GLU A 65 -7.74 9.92 -16.77
C GLU A 65 -6.97 9.09 -17.82
N GLY A 66 -7.49 7.91 -18.14
CA GLY A 66 -6.90 7.00 -19.12
C GLY A 66 -5.72 6.16 -18.61
N GLY A 67 -5.46 6.16 -17.29
CA GLY A 67 -4.40 5.40 -16.65
C GLY A 67 -4.90 4.25 -15.77
N HIS A 68 -3.96 3.44 -15.29
CA HIS A 68 -4.21 2.43 -14.26
C HIS A 68 -4.63 3.10 -12.94
N PRO A 69 -5.42 2.40 -12.10
CA PRO A 69 -5.84 2.94 -10.81
C PRO A 69 -4.65 3.22 -9.89
N ALA A 70 -4.80 4.23 -9.04
CA ALA A 70 -3.85 4.53 -7.96
C ALA A 70 -4.54 4.42 -6.60
N VAL A 71 -3.74 4.26 -5.54
CA VAL A 71 -4.24 4.18 -4.17
C VAL A 71 -3.75 5.38 -3.37
N ILE A 72 -4.68 6.11 -2.76
CA ILE A 72 -4.36 7.23 -1.86
C ILE A 72 -4.89 6.87 -0.48
N GLY A 73 -3.99 6.83 0.51
CA GLY A 73 -4.29 6.71 1.93
C GLY A 73 -3.67 7.85 2.73
N SER A 74 -4.37 8.35 3.73
CA SER A 74 -3.85 9.39 4.61
C SER A 74 -4.32 9.25 6.06
N ILE A 75 -3.52 9.80 6.96
CA ILE A 75 -3.85 10.05 8.36
C ILE A 75 -3.30 11.44 8.72
N SER A 76 -4.02 12.18 9.56
CA SER A 76 -3.58 13.51 10.00
C SER A 76 -2.28 13.41 10.79
N ALA A 77 -1.32 14.27 10.47
CA ALA A 77 -0.14 14.43 11.32
C ALA A 77 -0.55 15.05 12.67
N PRO A 78 0.13 14.69 13.78
CA PRO A 78 -0.04 15.39 15.05
C PRO A 78 0.22 16.89 14.91
N ASP A 79 -0.41 17.69 15.77
CA ASP A 79 -0.23 19.15 15.76
C ASP A 79 1.26 19.53 15.86
N GLY A 80 1.71 20.36 14.92
CA GLY A 80 3.10 20.82 14.82
C GLY A 80 4.08 19.80 14.23
N ALA A 81 3.65 18.60 13.86
CA ALA A 81 4.48 17.62 13.16
C ALA A 81 4.38 17.78 11.63
N PRO A 82 5.45 17.46 10.87
CA PRO A 82 5.40 17.49 9.41
C PRO A 82 4.52 16.35 8.87
N MET A 83 3.84 16.62 7.76
CA MET A 83 3.20 15.57 6.95
C MET A 83 4.25 14.91 6.05
N VAL A 84 4.26 13.58 6.03
CA VAL A 84 5.20 12.78 5.22
C VAL A 84 4.42 12.07 4.11
N LEU A 85 4.91 12.18 2.86
CA LEU A 85 4.41 11.42 1.73
C LEU A 85 5.29 10.18 1.51
N LEU A 86 4.66 9.01 1.50
CA LEU A 86 5.29 7.76 1.07
C LEU A 86 4.75 7.42 -0.33
N TYR A 87 5.66 7.09 -1.25
CA TYR A 87 5.32 6.70 -2.61
C TYR A 87 5.87 5.30 -2.91
N ALA A 88 5.02 4.47 -3.52
CA ALA A 88 5.35 3.12 -3.96
C ALA A 88 4.49 2.78 -5.20
N HIS A 89 4.82 1.67 -5.86
CA HIS A 89 4.04 1.11 -6.96
C HIS A 89 3.58 -0.31 -6.60
N HIS A 90 2.42 -0.73 -7.12
CA HIS A 90 1.82 -2.05 -6.86
C HIS A 90 1.67 -2.88 -8.14
N ASP A 91 2.14 -2.37 -9.28
CA ASP A 91 2.28 -3.12 -10.51
C ASP A 91 3.65 -3.83 -10.57
N VAL A 92 3.71 -4.86 -11.41
CA VAL A 92 4.89 -5.72 -11.58
C VAL A 92 5.30 -5.84 -13.04
N GLN A 93 6.52 -6.33 -13.25
CA GLN A 93 7.00 -6.74 -14.56
C GLN A 93 6.51 -8.17 -14.92
N PRO A 94 6.43 -8.52 -16.22
CA PRO A 94 6.15 -9.88 -16.67
C PRO A 94 7.18 -10.92 -16.22
#